data_AF-A0A7L0FDC7-F1
#
_entry.id   AF-A0A7L0FDC7-F1
#
_cell.length_a   1.000
_cell.length_b   1.000
_cell.length_c   1.000
_cell.angle_alpha   90.00
_cell.angle_beta   90.00
_cell.angle_gamma   90.00
#
_symmetry.space_group_name_H-M   'P 1'
#
loop_
_entity.id
_entity.type
_entity.pdbx_description
1 polymer ?
#
loop_
_entity_poly.entity_id
_entity_poly.type
_entity_poly.pdbx_seq_one_letter_code
_entity_poly.pdbx_strand_id
1 'polypeptide(L)'
;QIRDFLEPGSVDLNTALVLVNAIYFKGIWKTAFKGEHTREAPFNVTEQESRPVQMMCQNSTFRVAVVAAEKVKILELPYASGELSLLVLLPDDISGLEQLENKISFEKLMEWTSPNVMEKKRVKVYLPRMKIEEKYNLTSVLTALGMTDLFSPSANLSGISSAQGLKMSEAIHEAYMEVNEEGTEMADSAGMMGDIKNSSEFEEFKADHPFLFLVKHNPTNIILFFGRYCSP
;
A
#
# COMPACT_ATOMS: atom_id res chain seq x y z
N GLN A 1 -1.66 12.31 14.37
CA GLN A 1 -2.41 11.11 13.93
C GLN A 1 -2.01 9.94 14.78
N ILE A 2 -0.72 9.64 14.89
CA ILE A 2 -0.20 8.68 15.87
C ILE A 2 -0.20 9.30 17.28
N ARG A 3 -0.84 8.62 18.24
CA ARG A 3 -0.93 8.99 19.67
C ARG A 3 -0.80 7.72 20.50
N ASP A 4 -0.39 7.85 21.76
CA ASP A 4 -0.33 6.73 22.71
C ASP A 4 0.50 5.54 22.19
N PHE A 5 1.67 5.86 21.62
CA PHE A 5 2.57 4.92 20.95
C PHE A 5 3.04 3.78 21.87
N LEU A 6 3.28 4.06 23.14
CA LEU A 6 3.58 3.07 24.17
C LEU A 6 2.34 2.86 25.03
N GLU A 7 1.86 1.63 25.12
CA GLU A 7 0.71 1.30 25.96
C GLU A 7 1.09 1.36 27.44
N PRO A 8 0.17 1.72 28.34
CA PRO A 8 0.43 1.64 29.78
C PRO A 8 0.89 0.24 30.18
N GLY A 9 2.07 0.14 30.80
CA GLY A 9 2.67 -1.15 31.19
C GLY A 9 3.60 -1.79 30.15
N SER A 10 3.77 -1.18 28.96
CA SER A 10 4.80 -1.60 27.98
C SER A 10 6.24 -1.31 28.43
N VAL A 11 6.40 -0.45 29.43
CA VAL A 11 7.70 -0.14 30.06
C VAL A 11 7.64 -0.37 31.55
N ASP A 12 8.69 -1.00 32.07
CA ASP A 12 8.87 -1.34 33.49
C ASP A 12 10.32 -1.09 33.95
N LEU A 13 10.60 -1.42 35.22
CA LEU A 13 11.94 -1.26 35.80
C LEU A 13 13.03 -2.14 35.14
N ASN A 14 12.65 -3.14 34.34
CA ASN A 14 13.56 -4.04 33.62
C ASN A 14 13.76 -3.63 32.16
N THR A 15 13.06 -2.59 31.70
CA THR A 15 13.17 -2.08 30.34
C THR A 15 14.52 -1.41 30.15
N ALA A 16 15.32 -1.94 29.22
CA ALA A 16 16.68 -1.47 28.96
C ALA A 16 16.72 -0.48 27.79
N LEU A 17 16.12 -0.83 26.65
CA LEU A 17 16.08 -0.01 25.44
C LEU A 17 14.83 -0.32 24.61
N VAL A 18 14.12 0.71 24.15
CA VAL A 18 12.95 0.57 23.27
C VAL A 18 13.22 1.28 21.96
N LEU A 19 12.97 0.60 20.84
CA LEU A 19 12.98 1.18 19.50
C LEU A 19 11.55 1.55 19.09
N VAL A 20 11.36 2.80 18.72
CA VAL A 20 10.08 3.36 18.28
C VAL A 20 10.26 3.89 16.85
N ASN A 21 9.48 3.36 15.90
CA ASN A 21 9.44 3.85 14.52
C ASN A 21 8.00 4.16 14.09
N ALA A 22 7.72 5.44 13.87
CA ALA A 22 6.40 5.93 13.47
C ALA A 22 6.51 6.63 12.11
N ILE A 23 5.63 6.30 11.16
CA ILE A 23 5.63 6.93 9.84
C ILE A 23 4.21 7.31 9.39
N TYR A 24 4.07 8.49 8.79
CA TYR A 24 2.83 8.99 8.21
C TYR A 24 3.04 9.31 6.74
N PHE A 25 2.13 8.87 5.88
CA PHE A 25 2.14 9.20 4.47
C PHE A 25 0.78 9.71 3.99
N LYS A 26 0.81 10.88 3.35
CA LYS A 26 -0.28 11.42 2.54
C LYS A 26 0.34 12.04 1.30
N GLY A 27 0.12 11.42 0.16
CA GLY A 27 0.63 11.88 -1.13
C GLY A 27 -0.43 12.65 -1.90
N ILE A 28 0.04 13.60 -2.72
CA ILE A 28 -0.80 14.33 -3.67
C ILE A 28 -0.64 13.69 -5.04
N TRP A 29 -1.72 13.25 -5.67
CA TRP A 29 -1.67 12.62 -6.99
C TRP A 29 -1.13 13.55 -8.05
N LYS A 30 -0.45 13.01 -9.06
CA LYS A 30 -0.18 13.77 -10.28
C LYS A 30 -1.50 14.13 -10.98
N THR A 31 -2.38 13.14 -11.14
CA THR A 31 -3.71 13.31 -11.70
C THR A 31 -4.77 13.04 -10.63
N ALA A 32 -5.40 14.12 -10.16
CA ALA A 32 -6.41 14.14 -9.12
C ALA A 32 -7.67 13.35 -9.52
N PHE A 33 -8.27 12.71 -8.52
CA PHE A 33 -9.65 12.29 -8.61
C PHE A 33 -10.54 13.51 -8.34
N LYS A 34 -11.70 13.60 -8.98
CA LYS A 34 -12.64 14.68 -8.66
C LYS A 34 -13.56 14.21 -7.54
N GLY A 35 -13.58 14.93 -6.41
CA GLY A 35 -14.47 14.59 -5.29
C GLY A 35 -15.95 14.49 -5.66
N GLU A 36 -16.38 15.20 -6.71
CA GLU A 36 -17.74 15.12 -7.26
C GLU A 36 -18.08 13.77 -7.91
N HIS A 37 -17.07 13.00 -8.32
CA HIS A 37 -17.20 11.65 -8.90
C HIS A 37 -17.09 10.54 -7.85
N THR A 38 -16.68 10.86 -6.63
CA THR A 38 -16.65 9.89 -5.52
C THR A 38 -18.07 9.56 -5.10
N ARG A 39 -18.35 8.26 -5.01
CA ARG A 39 -19.67 7.72 -4.65
C ARG A 39 -19.51 6.55 -3.70
N GLU A 40 -20.52 6.32 -2.89
CA GLU A 40 -20.61 5.08 -2.13
C GLU A 40 -20.76 3.89 -3.10
N ALA A 41 -19.95 2.86 -2.93
CA ALA A 41 -19.99 1.63 -3.72
C ALA A 41 -19.65 0.42 -2.84
N PRO A 42 -20.12 -0.79 -3.17
CA PRO A 42 -19.76 -1.98 -2.43
C PRO A 42 -18.29 -2.37 -2.66
N PHE A 43 -17.61 -2.75 -1.58
CA PHE A 43 -16.34 -3.45 -1.58
C PHE A 43 -16.57 -4.87 -1.09
N ASN A 44 -16.29 -5.87 -1.93
CA ASN A 44 -16.51 -7.29 -1.65
C ASN A 44 -15.36 -7.81 -0.80
N VAL A 45 -15.51 -7.81 0.52
CA VAL A 45 -14.52 -8.36 1.47
C VAL A 45 -14.34 -9.86 1.23
N THR A 46 -15.44 -10.55 0.94
CA THR A 46 -15.48 -11.96 0.51
C THR A 46 -16.53 -12.12 -0.60
N GLU A 47 -16.72 -13.33 -1.12
CA GLU A 47 -17.80 -13.62 -2.08
C GLU A 47 -19.20 -13.44 -1.48
N GLN A 48 -19.33 -13.47 -0.16
CA GLN A 48 -20.62 -13.39 0.55
C GLN A 48 -20.79 -12.09 1.36
N GLU A 49 -19.70 -11.39 1.67
CA GLU A 49 -19.70 -10.15 2.46
C GLU A 49 -19.22 -8.97 1.63
N SER A 50 -20.03 -7.90 1.60
CA SER A 50 -19.63 -6.61 1.05
C SER A 50 -19.88 -5.48 2.05
N ARG A 51 -19.04 -4.44 1.99
CA ARG A 51 -19.14 -3.23 2.82
C ARG A 51 -19.17 -1.98 1.95
N PRO A 52 -19.96 -0.96 2.29
CA PRO A 52 -19.96 0.29 1.54
C PRO A 52 -18.66 1.06 1.79
N VAL A 53 -18.07 1.57 0.71
CA VAL A 53 -16.87 2.43 0.75
C VAL A 53 -17.05 3.67 -0.11
N GLN A 54 -16.33 4.74 0.20
CA GLN A 54 -16.24 5.91 -0.69
C GLN A 54 -15.28 5.57 -1.83
N MET A 55 -15.84 5.22 -2.99
CA MET A 55 -15.09 4.83 -4.17
C MET A 55 -14.81 6.04 -5.06
N MET A 56 -13.53 6.40 -5.16
CA MET A 56 -13.08 7.47 -6.06
C MET A 56 -13.08 6.95 -7.50
N CYS A 57 -13.36 7.82 -8.48
CA CYS A 57 -13.39 7.44 -9.89
C CYS A 57 -12.74 8.51 -10.78
N GLN A 58 -11.91 8.08 -11.73
CA GLN A 58 -11.39 8.94 -12.80
C GLN A 58 -11.11 8.15 -14.08
N ASN A 59 -11.07 8.88 -15.20
CA ASN A 59 -10.67 8.34 -16.50
C ASN A 59 -9.41 9.08 -16.95
N SER A 60 -8.29 8.37 -17.07
CA SER A 60 -7.03 8.97 -17.55
C SER A 60 -6.13 7.91 -18.18
N THR A 61 -4.94 8.32 -18.61
CA THR A 61 -3.92 7.41 -19.12
C THR A 61 -2.97 7.01 -17.99
N PHE A 62 -2.97 5.72 -17.63
CA PHE A 62 -2.09 5.17 -16.60
C PHE A 62 -1.27 4.01 -17.14
N ARG A 63 -0.22 3.65 -16.41
CA ARG A 63 0.52 2.41 -16.68
C ARG A 63 -0.22 1.25 -16.02
N VAL A 64 -0.51 0.23 -16.80
CA VAL A 64 -1.18 -0.99 -16.36
C VAL A 64 -0.50 -2.23 -16.91
N ALA A 65 -0.55 -3.30 -16.14
CA ALA A 65 -0.13 -4.64 -16.58
C ALA A 65 -1.22 -5.66 -16.26
N VAL A 66 -1.35 -6.65 -17.12
CA VAL A 66 -2.18 -7.84 -16.88
C VAL A 66 -1.26 -9.05 -16.86
N VAL A 67 -1.03 -9.59 -15.67
CA VAL A 67 -0.18 -10.77 -15.44
C VAL A 67 -1.07 -12.01 -15.52
N ALA A 68 -1.42 -12.43 -16.74
CA ALA A 68 -2.40 -13.49 -16.98
C ALA A 68 -2.04 -14.82 -16.30
N ALA A 69 -0.75 -15.17 -16.21
CA ALA A 69 -0.28 -16.38 -15.54
C ALA A 69 -0.60 -16.39 -14.03
N GLU A 70 -0.72 -15.22 -13.43
CA GLU A 70 -0.98 -15.05 -12.00
C GLU A 70 -2.40 -14.52 -11.72
N LYS A 71 -3.19 -14.25 -12.77
CA LYS A 71 -4.53 -13.65 -12.70
C LYS A 71 -4.56 -12.36 -11.87
N VAL A 72 -3.63 -11.45 -12.16
CA VAL A 72 -3.48 -10.18 -11.45
C VAL A 72 -3.37 -9.03 -12.43
N LYS A 73 -4.08 -7.95 -12.14
CA LYS A 73 -3.92 -6.64 -12.79
C LYS A 73 -3.10 -5.73 -11.90
N ILE A 74 -2.20 -4.97 -12.49
CA ILE A 74 -1.38 -3.99 -11.77
C ILE A 74 -1.66 -2.61 -12.36
N LEU A 75 -1.94 -1.65 -11.50
CA LEU A 75 -2.10 -0.23 -11.85
C LEU A 75 -1.03 0.59 -11.17
N GLU A 76 -0.38 1.49 -11.91
CA GLU A 76 0.54 2.50 -11.38
C GLU A 76 -0.10 3.89 -11.42
N LEU A 77 -0.25 4.50 -10.23
CA LEU A 77 -0.75 5.86 -10.02
C LEU A 77 0.40 6.77 -9.53
N PRO A 78 0.92 7.67 -10.38
CA PRO A 78 1.99 8.58 -9.99
C PRO A 78 1.52 9.67 -9.01
N TYR A 79 2.37 10.01 -8.04
CA TYR A 79 2.23 11.23 -7.23
C TYR A 79 2.81 12.45 -7.97
N ALA A 80 2.53 13.65 -7.47
CA ALA A 80 2.75 14.94 -8.13
C ALA A 80 4.16 15.15 -8.72
N SER A 81 5.22 14.78 -7.99
CA SER A 81 6.61 14.92 -8.49
C SER A 81 6.99 13.88 -9.55
N GLY A 82 6.23 12.80 -9.68
CA GLY A 82 6.60 11.63 -10.50
C GLY A 82 7.71 10.77 -9.90
N GLU A 83 8.29 11.15 -8.76
CA GLU A 83 9.31 10.37 -8.06
C GLU A 83 8.71 9.20 -7.29
N LEU A 84 7.45 9.34 -6.85
CA LEU A 84 6.70 8.29 -6.15
C LEU A 84 5.52 7.82 -6.99
N SER A 85 5.21 6.54 -6.90
CA SER A 85 3.98 5.96 -7.44
C SER A 85 3.33 5.04 -6.41
N LEU A 86 2.00 5.05 -6.33
CA LEU A 86 1.23 3.95 -5.73
C LEU A 86 1.04 2.87 -6.81
N LEU A 87 1.44 1.65 -6.51
CA LEU A 87 1.07 0.49 -7.31
C LEU A 87 -0.04 -0.29 -6.59
N VAL A 88 -1.06 -0.71 -7.33
CA VAL A 88 -2.17 -1.54 -6.84
C VAL A 88 -2.14 -2.84 -7.61
N LEU A 89 -1.98 -3.96 -6.90
CA LEU A 89 -2.00 -5.32 -7.44
C LEU A 89 -3.34 -5.95 -7.06
N LEU A 90 -4.24 -6.03 -8.04
CA LEU A 90 -5.60 -6.49 -7.89
C LEU A 90 -5.72 -7.89 -8.52
N PRO A 91 -5.97 -8.94 -7.73
CA PRO A 91 -6.36 -10.25 -8.26
C PRO A 91 -7.60 -10.16 -9.16
N ASP A 92 -7.76 -11.07 -10.11
CA ASP A 92 -8.98 -11.10 -10.94
C ASP A 92 -10.19 -11.65 -10.14
N ASP A 93 -9.93 -12.55 -9.19
CA ASP A 93 -10.93 -13.21 -8.34
C ASP A 93 -10.95 -12.57 -6.93
N ILE A 94 -12.14 -12.37 -6.34
CA ILE A 94 -12.32 -11.75 -5.00
C ILE A 94 -11.50 -12.47 -3.91
N SER A 95 -11.40 -13.80 -4.00
CA SER A 95 -10.64 -14.65 -3.07
C SER A 95 -9.18 -14.88 -3.49
N GLY A 96 -8.70 -14.22 -4.54
CA GLY A 96 -7.38 -14.44 -5.12
C GLY A 96 -6.20 -13.87 -4.33
N LEU A 97 -6.45 -13.01 -3.33
CA LEU A 97 -5.39 -12.29 -2.62
C LEU A 97 -4.40 -13.22 -1.90
N GLU A 98 -4.89 -14.29 -1.27
CA GLU A 98 -4.03 -15.26 -0.57
C GLU A 98 -3.05 -15.95 -1.53
N GLN A 99 -3.51 -16.29 -2.74
CA GLN A 99 -2.67 -16.90 -3.76
C GLN A 99 -1.59 -15.93 -4.25
N LEU A 100 -1.93 -14.64 -4.37
CA LEU A 100 -0.98 -13.59 -4.70
C LEU A 100 0.07 -13.41 -3.59
N GLU A 101 -0.36 -13.33 -2.31
CA GLU A 101 0.53 -13.20 -1.15
C GLU A 101 1.55 -14.36 -1.05
N ASN A 102 1.12 -15.59 -1.34
CA ASN A 102 2.01 -16.75 -1.31
C ASN A 102 3.01 -16.79 -2.49
N LYS A 103 2.71 -16.09 -3.57
CA LYS A 103 3.52 -16.10 -4.79
C LYS A 103 4.40 -14.88 -4.96
N ILE A 104 4.09 -13.76 -4.30
CA ILE A 104 4.81 -12.52 -4.47
C ILE A 104 6.24 -12.66 -3.93
N SER A 105 7.20 -12.20 -4.72
CA SER A 105 8.61 -12.07 -4.32
C SER A 105 9.16 -10.78 -4.90
N PHE A 106 10.35 -10.38 -4.46
CA PHE A 106 11.01 -9.20 -5.01
C PHE A 106 11.23 -9.35 -6.52
N GLU A 107 11.70 -10.51 -6.98
CA GLU A 107 11.97 -10.79 -8.40
C GLU A 107 10.70 -10.69 -9.24
N LYS A 108 9.62 -11.34 -8.79
CA LYS A 108 8.32 -11.30 -9.46
C LYS A 108 7.74 -9.89 -9.51
N LEU A 109 7.82 -9.14 -8.42
CA LEU A 109 7.34 -7.77 -8.39
C LEU A 109 8.11 -6.88 -9.38
N MET A 110 9.43 -7.03 -9.45
CA MET A 110 10.26 -6.28 -10.40
C MET A 110 9.99 -6.68 -11.85
N GLU A 111 9.71 -7.96 -12.12
CA GLU A 111 9.29 -8.46 -13.43
C GLU A 111 7.94 -7.87 -13.86
N TRP A 112 6.90 -8.02 -13.04
CA TRP A 112 5.54 -7.60 -13.33
C TRP A 112 5.40 -6.08 -13.48
N THR A 113 6.26 -5.32 -12.79
CA THR A 113 6.25 -3.85 -12.81
C THR A 113 7.32 -3.25 -13.73
N SER A 114 7.97 -4.09 -14.54
CA SER A 114 9.00 -3.65 -15.47
C SER A 114 8.40 -2.79 -16.61
N PRO A 115 9.19 -1.87 -17.20
CA PRO A 115 8.73 -1.04 -18.33
C PRO A 115 8.26 -1.83 -19.56
N ASN A 116 8.68 -3.09 -19.70
CA ASN A 116 8.29 -3.96 -20.81
C ASN A 116 6.92 -4.62 -20.61
N VAL A 117 6.46 -4.70 -19.35
CA VAL A 117 5.19 -5.33 -18.97
C VAL A 117 4.10 -4.27 -18.72
N MET A 118 4.49 -3.11 -18.17
CA MET A 118 3.59 -2.01 -17.86
C MET A 118 3.32 -1.13 -19.09
N GLU A 119 2.11 -1.22 -19.65
CA GLU A 119 1.69 -0.48 -20.82
C GLU A 119 0.89 0.78 -20.44
N LYS A 120 1.11 1.89 -21.16
CA LYS A 120 0.29 3.11 -20.99
C LYS A 120 -1.03 2.95 -21.74
N LYS A 121 -2.15 2.94 -21.02
CA LYS A 121 -3.51 2.81 -21.59
C LYS A 121 -4.47 3.81 -20.97
N ARG A 122 -5.52 4.17 -21.71
CA ARG A 122 -6.66 4.91 -21.16
C ARG A 122 -7.50 3.93 -20.33
N VAL A 123 -7.57 4.19 -19.03
CA VAL A 123 -8.19 3.29 -18.05
C VAL A 123 -9.20 4.07 -17.22
N LYS A 124 -10.36 3.46 -16.98
CA LYS A 124 -11.32 3.92 -15.97
C LYS A 124 -10.94 3.29 -14.63
N VAL A 125 -10.47 4.13 -13.72
CA VAL A 125 -9.96 3.69 -12.41
C VAL A 125 -11.02 3.92 -11.36
N TYR A 126 -11.27 2.89 -10.54
CA TYR A 126 -11.99 3.01 -9.28
C TYR A 126 -11.07 2.55 -8.16
N LEU A 127 -10.88 3.43 -7.17
CA LEU A 127 -10.03 3.18 -6.03
C LEU A 127 -10.75 3.69 -4.77
N PRO A 128 -10.86 2.88 -3.70
CA PRO A 128 -11.46 3.34 -2.46
C PRO A 128 -10.61 4.45 -1.85
N ARG A 129 -11.27 5.41 -1.19
CA ARG A 129 -10.57 6.23 -0.19
C ARG A 129 -10.07 5.30 0.92
N MET A 130 -8.81 5.42 1.29
CA MET A 130 -8.22 4.57 2.31
C MET A 130 -7.67 5.42 3.44
N LYS A 131 -7.90 4.96 4.66
CA LYS A 131 -7.19 5.41 5.85
C LYS A 131 -6.72 4.15 6.57
N ILE A 132 -5.42 3.90 6.51
CA ILE A 132 -4.80 2.69 7.04
C ILE A 132 -3.90 3.12 8.20
N GLU A 133 -4.08 2.49 9.35
CA GLU A 133 -3.34 2.75 10.57
C GLU A 133 -3.07 1.42 11.24
N GLU A 134 -1.80 1.03 11.27
CA GLU A 134 -1.37 -0.29 11.75
C GLU A 134 -0.18 -0.15 12.68
N LYS A 135 -0.21 -0.91 13.77
CA LYS A 135 0.83 -0.92 14.80
C LYS A 135 1.29 -2.35 15.06
N TYR A 136 2.59 -2.57 14.98
CA TYR A 136 3.22 -3.87 15.15
C TYR A 136 4.28 -3.82 16.23
N ASN A 137 4.30 -4.85 17.09
CA ASN A 137 5.48 -5.17 17.87
C ASN A 137 6.42 -6.01 16.99
N LEU A 138 7.51 -5.38 16.53
CA LEU A 138 8.52 -5.98 15.68
C LEU A 138 9.41 -6.97 16.42
N THR A 139 9.42 -7.01 17.75
CA THR A 139 10.26 -7.95 18.51
C THR A 139 9.99 -9.39 18.09
N SER A 140 8.72 -9.82 18.04
CA SER A 140 8.35 -11.18 17.63
C SER A 140 8.65 -11.45 16.16
N VAL A 141 8.37 -10.47 15.29
CA VAL A 141 8.60 -10.57 13.84
C VAL A 141 10.08 -10.72 13.53
N LEU A 142 10.92 -9.82 14.05
CA LEU A 142 12.38 -9.84 13.83
C LEU A 142 13.03 -11.07 14.45
N THR A 143 12.53 -11.53 15.61
CA THR A 143 12.99 -12.78 16.23
C THR A 143 12.69 -13.99 15.34
N ALA A 144 11.47 -14.07 14.77
CA ALA A 144 11.10 -15.13 13.84
C ALA A 144 11.92 -15.10 12.53
N LEU A 145 12.38 -13.91 12.13
CA LEU A 145 13.31 -13.72 11.01
C LEU A 145 14.79 -13.99 11.37
N GLY A 146 15.09 -14.36 12.62
CA GLY A 146 16.42 -14.78 13.06
C GLY A 146 17.23 -13.75 13.86
N MET A 147 16.69 -12.54 14.11
CA MET A 147 17.34 -11.53 14.95
C MET A 147 17.08 -11.79 16.44
N THR A 148 17.55 -12.92 16.95
CA THR A 148 17.28 -13.37 18.33
C THR A 148 18.17 -12.67 19.38
N ASP A 149 19.47 -12.54 19.10
CA ASP A 149 20.45 -12.02 20.06
C ASP A 149 20.13 -10.60 20.52
N LEU A 150 19.62 -9.75 19.62
CA LEU A 150 19.30 -8.34 19.88
C LEU A 150 18.33 -8.15 21.06
N PHE A 151 17.40 -9.09 21.23
CA PHE A 151 16.35 -9.05 22.27
C PHE A 151 16.67 -9.90 23.51
N SER A 152 17.85 -10.51 23.53
CA SER A 152 18.28 -11.48 24.53
C SER A 152 19.42 -10.92 25.40
N PRO A 153 19.71 -11.51 26.58
CA PRO A 153 20.89 -11.16 27.37
C PRO A 153 22.24 -11.36 26.64
N SER A 154 22.26 -12.09 25.51
CA SER A 154 23.43 -12.27 24.64
C SER A 154 23.74 -11.06 23.76
N ALA A 155 22.87 -10.03 23.73
CA ALA A 155 23.04 -8.85 22.89
C ALA A 155 24.41 -8.18 23.09
N ASN A 156 25.14 -7.97 21.99
CA ASN A 156 26.36 -7.17 22.00
C ASN A 156 26.10 -5.78 21.40
N LEU A 157 25.74 -4.83 22.27
CA LEU A 157 25.49 -3.43 21.91
C LEU A 157 26.61 -2.49 22.42
N SER A 158 27.84 -3.00 22.48
CA SER A 158 29.02 -2.27 23.00
C SER A 158 29.35 -0.96 22.25
N GLY A 159 28.92 -0.85 20.98
CA GLY A 159 29.04 0.39 20.20
C GLY A 159 28.06 1.49 20.63
N ILE A 160 27.02 1.16 21.38
CA ILE A 160 26.03 2.12 21.92
C ILE A 160 26.39 2.49 23.36
N SER A 161 26.75 1.50 24.19
CA SER A 161 27.09 1.70 25.60
C SER A 161 28.09 0.67 26.10
N SER A 162 28.95 1.09 27.03
CA SER A 162 29.86 0.20 27.76
C SER A 162 29.17 -0.58 28.90
N ALA A 163 27.90 -0.31 29.18
CA ALA A 163 27.14 -1.00 30.23
C ALA A 163 26.88 -2.47 29.85
N GLN A 164 27.06 -3.38 30.81
CA GLN A 164 26.75 -4.79 30.62
C GLN A 164 25.23 -5.03 30.61
N GLY A 165 24.78 -5.99 29.79
CA GLY A 165 23.38 -6.41 29.75
C GLY A 165 22.44 -5.46 28.98
N LEU A 166 22.97 -4.47 28.26
CA LEU A 166 22.16 -3.68 27.34
C LEU A 166 21.64 -4.55 26.21
N LYS A 167 20.31 -4.62 26.08
CA LYS A 167 19.58 -5.33 25.04
C LYS A 167 18.40 -4.51 24.58
N MET A 168 17.81 -4.87 23.45
CA MET A 168 16.52 -4.32 23.04
C MET A 168 15.40 -5.01 23.81
N SER A 169 14.62 -4.24 24.56
CA SER A 169 13.44 -4.74 25.27
C SER A 169 12.27 -4.88 24.30
N GLU A 170 12.01 -3.83 23.53
CA GLU A 170 10.91 -3.80 22.55
C GLU A 170 11.30 -3.02 21.30
N ALA A 171 10.75 -3.44 20.16
CA ALA A 171 10.78 -2.69 18.92
C ALA A 171 9.34 -2.55 18.40
N ILE A 172 8.87 -1.32 18.22
CA ILE A 172 7.48 -1.04 17.82
C ILE A 172 7.51 -0.20 16.55
N HIS A 173 6.68 -0.60 15.59
CA HIS A 173 6.46 0.12 14.36
C HIS A 173 5.00 0.50 14.19
N GLU A 174 4.72 1.77 13.93
CA GLU A 174 3.39 2.27 13.60
C GLU A 174 3.44 3.00 12.26
N ALA A 175 2.51 2.66 11.37
CA ALA A 175 2.40 3.24 10.05
C ALA A 175 0.99 3.75 9.82
N TYR A 176 0.88 4.99 9.34
CA TYR A 176 -0.35 5.59 8.89
C TYR A 176 -0.25 5.96 7.42
N MET A 177 -1.26 5.63 6.63
CA MET A 177 -1.40 6.06 5.25
C MET A 177 -2.82 6.56 4.96
N GLU A 178 -2.92 7.72 4.29
CA GLU A 178 -4.19 8.26 3.80
C GLU A 178 -4.15 8.44 2.29
N VAL A 179 -5.15 7.87 1.62
CA VAL A 179 -5.38 7.95 0.18
C VAL A 179 -6.75 8.59 -0.04
N ASN A 180 -6.73 9.77 -0.66
CA ASN A 180 -7.92 10.54 -0.99
C ASN A 180 -7.80 11.13 -2.40
N GLU A 181 -8.67 12.05 -2.78
CA GLU A 181 -8.74 12.60 -4.13
C GLU A 181 -7.66 13.60 -4.50
N GLU A 182 -6.99 14.20 -3.50
CA GLU A 182 -6.13 15.37 -3.69
C GLU A 182 -5.03 15.11 -4.73
N GLY A 183 -4.94 16.00 -5.72
CA GLY A 183 -3.94 15.92 -6.80
C GLY A 183 -3.67 17.27 -7.44
N THR A 184 -2.63 17.33 -8.30
CA THR A 184 -2.19 18.58 -8.93
C THR A 184 -2.88 18.90 -10.25
N GLU A 185 -3.09 17.89 -11.09
CA GLU A 185 -3.74 18.02 -12.40
C GLU A 185 -5.13 17.37 -12.33
N MET A 186 -6.15 17.95 -12.94
CA MET A 186 -7.47 17.32 -13.00
C MET A 186 -7.52 16.35 -14.18
N ALA A 187 -8.05 15.14 -13.98
CA ALA A 187 -8.35 14.26 -15.11
C ALA A 187 -9.28 14.96 -16.11
N ASP A 188 -8.92 14.94 -17.39
CA ASP A 188 -9.62 15.64 -18.46
C ASP A 188 -11.12 15.28 -18.48
N SER A 189 -11.97 16.28 -18.24
CA SER A 189 -13.44 16.14 -18.27
C SER A 189 -14.00 15.85 -19.66
N ALA A 190 -13.21 16.06 -20.71
CA ALA A 190 -13.65 15.89 -22.10
C ALA A 190 -14.03 14.44 -22.45
N GLY A 191 -13.58 13.45 -21.69
CA GLY A 191 -13.92 12.03 -21.92
C GLY A 191 -15.21 11.54 -21.29
N MET A 192 -15.92 12.37 -20.52
CA MET A 192 -17.14 11.95 -19.80
C MET A 192 -18.43 12.47 -20.45
N MET A 193 -18.35 13.46 -21.36
CA MET A 193 -19.52 14.14 -21.95
C MET A 193 -19.49 14.24 -23.49
N GLY A 194 -18.48 13.68 -24.16
CA GLY A 194 -18.34 13.72 -25.63
C GLY A 194 -18.46 12.32 -26.25
N ASP A 195 -19.49 12.14 -27.08
CA ASP A 195 -19.65 11.09 -28.09
C ASP A 195 -19.82 9.63 -27.63
N ILE A 196 -21.07 9.33 -27.26
CA ILE A 196 -21.67 8.01 -27.46
C ILE A 196 -21.73 7.75 -28.98
N LYS A 197 -20.68 7.15 -29.55
CA LYS A 197 -20.71 6.24 -30.71
C LYS A 197 -19.29 5.81 -31.12
N ASN A 198 -18.97 4.55 -30.86
CA ASN A 198 -17.90 3.75 -31.49
C ASN A 198 -16.43 4.19 -31.27
N SER A 199 -15.94 4.17 -30.03
CA SER A 199 -14.51 3.90 -29.80
C SER A 199 -14.37 2.80 -28.75
N SER A 200 -13.57 1.79 -29.08
CA SER A 200 -13.16 0.64 -28.26
C SER A 200 -13.19 0.90 -26.74
N GLU A 201 -13.84 -0.01 -26.03
CA GLU A 201 -14.07 -0.05 -24.57
C GLU A 201 -12.89 0.49 -23.76
N PHE A 202 -13.13 1.45 -22.85
CA PHE A 202 -12.14 1.80 -21.85
C PHE A 202 -11.83 0.56 -21.01
N GLU A 203 -10.55 0.22 -20.84
CA GLU A 203 -10.15 -0.82 -19.92
C GLU A 203 -10.49 -0.35 -18.49
N GLU A 204 -11.17 -1.19 -17.72
CA GLU A 204 -11.60 -0.85 -16.35
C GLU A 204 -10.65 -1.49 -15.34
N PHE A 205 -10.15 -0.67 -14.40
CA PHE A 205 -9.44 -1.12 -13.21
C PHE A 205 -10.27 -0.73 -11.99
N LYS A 206 -10.98 -1.72 -11.41
CA LYS A 206 -11.92 -1.50 -10.33
C LYS A 206 -11.47 -2.23 -9.06
N ALA A 207 -10.84 -1.50 -8.14
CA ALA A 207 -10.34 -2.05 -6.88
C ALA A 207 -11.46 -2.17 -5.84
N ASP A 208 -12.45 -3.02 -6.09
CA ASP A 208 -13.65 -3.22 -5.26
C ASP A 208 -13.65 -4.52 -4.44
N HIS A 209 -12.48 -5.13 -4.26
CA HIS A 209 -12.25 -6.34 -3.48
C HIS A 209 -10.77 -6.39 -3.04
N PRO A 210 -10.37 -7.31 -2.13
CA PRO A 210 -9.05 -7.28 -1.51
C PRO A 210 -7.87 -7.22 -2.50
N PHE A 211 -6.96 -6.27 -2.27
CA PHE A 211 -5.78 -6.04 -3.11
C PHE A 211 -4.52 -5.78 -2.28
N LEU A 212 -3.35 -5.97 -2.90
CA LEU A 212 -2.09 -5.45 -2.37
C LEU A 212 -1.82 -4.07 -2.95
N PHE A 213 -1.13 -3.24 -2.18
CA PHE A 213 -0.63 -1.96 -2.67
C PHE A 213 0.79 -1.71 -2.16
N LEU A 214 1.51 -0.85 -2.88
CA LEU A 214 2.80 -0.37 -2.42
C LEU A 214 3.10 1.03 -2.92
N VAL A 215 3.85 1.80 -2.15
CA VAL A 215 4.41 3.09 -2.57
C VAL A 215 5.87 2.89 -2.93
N LYS A 216 6.21 3.14 -4.19
CA LYS A 216 7.57 2.97 -4.73
C LYS A 216 8.22 4.31 -4.98
N HIS A 217 9.51 4.42 -4.66
CA HIS A 217 10.38 5.47 -5.20
C HIS A 217 10.88 5.05 -6.59
N ASN A 218 10.36 5.69 -7.63
CA ASN A 218 10.54 5.33 -9.03
C ASN A 218 12.01 5.31 -9.49
N PRO A 219 12.88 6.27 -9.11
CA PRO A 219 14.27 6.25 -9.53
C PRO A 219 15.09 5.06 -9.01
N THR A 220 14.82 4.59 -7.79
CA THR A 220 15.63 3.54 -7.14
C THR A 220 14.90 2.21 -6.97
N ASN A 221 13.61 2.16 -7.32
CA ASN A 221 12.71 1.04 -7.06
C ASN A 221 12.58 0.64 -5.58
N ILE A 222 12.92 1.54 -4.64
CA ILE A 222 12.74 1.28 -3.21
C ILE A 222 11.25 1.26 -2.88
N ILE A 223 10.83 0.26 -2.11
CA ILE A 223 9.49 0.17 -1.55
C ILE A 223 9.48 0.96 -0.24
N LEU A 224 8.65 2.00 -0.17
CA LEU A 224 8.50 2.86 1.01
C LEU A 224 7.35 2.38 1.90
N PHE A 225 6.26 1.92 1.29
CA PHE A 225 5.11 1.33 1.97
C PHE A 225 4.67 0.10 1.21
N PHE A 226 4.20 -0.91 1.95
CA PHE A 226 3.62 -2.12 1.41
C PHE A 226 2.47 -2.53 2.31
N GLY A 227 1.35 -2.94 1.73
CA GLY A 227 0.20 -3.34 2.52
C GLY A 227 -0.86 -4.09 1.74
N ARG A 228 -1.77 -4.66 2.50
CA ARG A 228 -3.01 -5.28 2.04
C ARG A 228 -4.17 -4.35 2.39
N TYR A 229 -5.12 -4.20 1.48
CA TYR A 229 -6.40 -3.57 1.77
C TYR A 229 -7.52 -4.61 1.59
N CYS A 230 -8.06 -5.14 2.69
CA CYS A 230 -9.03 -6.23 2.66
C CYS A 230 -10.29 -5.99 3.52
N SER A 231 -10.23 -5.12 4.52
CA SER A 231 -11.37 -4.75 5.37
C SER A 231 -11.45 -3.22 5.45
N PRO A 232 -12.20 -2.59 4.55
CA PRO A 232 -12.34 -1.13 4.50
C PRO A 232 -13.19 -0.57 5.64
#